data_AF-A0A1D2TZB2-F1
#
_entry.id   AF-A0A1D2TZB2-F1
#
_cell.length_a   1.000
_cell.length_b   1.000
_cell.length_c   1.000
_cell.angle_alpha   90.00
_cell.angle_beta   90.00
_cell.angle_gamma   90.00
#
_symmetry.space_group_name_H-M   'P 1'
#
loop_
_entity.id
_entity.type
_entity.pdbx_description
1 polymer ?
#
loop_
_entity_poly.entity_id
_entity_poly.type
_entity_poly.pdbx_seq_one_letter_code
_entity_poly.pdbx_strand_id
1 'polypeptide(L)'
;MSMSLFAMAAAAAASHSVAIDHHGMQVQANYTARLVVSARTVGARTPNRMDMQRCKWTARVEIDRSLAHGPALARTIATDPLASGSESAACPSGDRFRKDIAERHQGQVQAQLAAAVAQDRAPLLAELDMVRNLASN
;
A
#
# COMPACT_ATOMS: atom_id res chain seq x y z
N MET A 1 10.28 21.57 24.37
CA MET A 1 9.66 21.46 23.03
C MET A 1 9.18 20.02 22.88
N SER A 2 7.88 19.79 23.04
CA SER A 2 7.30 18.45 23.07
C SER A 2 7.08 17.98 21.63
N MET A 3 7.81 16.96 21.20
CA MET A 3 7.55 16.25 19.93
C MET A 3 6.33 15.36 20.12
N SER A 4 5.18 15.80 19.63
CA SER A 4 4.00 14.95 19.48
C SER A 4 4.22 14.00 18.31
N LEU A 5 4.36 12.71 18.59
CA LEU A 5 4.26 11.66 17.58
C LEU A 5 2.79 11.52 17.14
N PHE A 6 2.52 11.81 15.87
CA PHE A 6 1.27 11.41 15.25
C PHE A 6 1.31 9.90 15.02
N ALA A 7 0.61 9.14 15.86
CA ALA A 7 0.36 7.73 15.62
C ALA A 7 -0.56 7.59 14.40
N MET A 8 0.01 7.22 13.24
CA MET A 8 -0.79 6.73 12.13
C MET A 8 -1.51 5.46 12.59
N ALA A 9 -2.84 5.49 12.61
CA ALA A 9 -3.63 4.30 12.83
C ALA A 9 -3.35 3.31 11.70
N ALA A 10 -2.56 2.27 11.97
CA ALA A 10 -2.36 1.16 11.06
C ALA A 10 -3.69 0.42 10.91
N ALA A 11 -4.44 0.73 9.87
CA ALA A 11 -5.45 -0.19 9.34
C ALA A 11 -4.74 -1.53 9.11
N ALA A 12 -5.32 -2.63 9.58
CA ALA A 12 -4.73 -3.98 9.60
C ALA A 12 -3.89 -4.23 8.34
N ALA A 13 -2.58 -4.00 8.46
CA ALA A 13 -1.69 -4.08 7.32
C ALA A 13 -1.52 -5.57 7.03
N ALA A 14 -1.89 -5.98 5.82
CA ALA A 14 -1.65 -7.36 5.42
C ALA A 14 -0.14 -7.51 5.26
N SER A 15 0.46 -8.42 6.03
CA SER A 15 1.88 -8.72 5.96
C SER A 15 2.11 -10.12 5.40
N HIS A 16 3.21 -10.28 4.68
CA HIS A 16 3.62 -11.56 4.12
C HIS A 16 5.15 -11.66 4.13
N SER A 17 5.68 -12.79 4.61
CA SER A 17 7.13 -13.01 4.67
C SER A 17 7.50 -14.24 3.85
N VAL A 18 8.59 -14.12 3.09
CA VAL A 18 9.11 -15.19 2.24
C VAL A 18 10.58 -15.42 2.55
N ALA A 19 10.95 -16.69 2.73
CA ALA A 19 12.35 -17.10 2.77
C ALA A 19 12.82 -17.45 1.35
N ILE A 20 13.96 -16.91 0.95
CA ILE A 20 14.57 -17.11 -0.37
C ILE A 20 15.97 -17.65 -0.13
N ASP A 21 16.29 -18.79 -0.74
CA ASP A 21 17.67 -19.24 -0.87
C ASP A 21 18.35 -18.47 -2.01
N HIS A 22 19.45 -17.81 -1.70
CA HIS A 22 20.24 -17.07 -2.67
C HIS A 22 21.73 -17.38 -2.45
N HIS A 23 22.30 -18.16 -3.37
CA HIS A 23 23.69 -18.67 -3.30
C HIS A 23 24.03 -19.37 -1.97
N GLY A 24 23.09 -20.14 -1.41
CA GLY A 24 23.29 -20.85 -0.14
C GLY A 24 23.14 -19.98 1.11
N MET A 25 22.75 -18.71 0.96
CA MET A 25 22.34 -17.85 2.06
C MET A 25 20.81 -17.73 2.08
N GLN A 26 20.22 -17.89 3.26
CA GLN A 26 18.80 -17.66 3.46
C GLN A 26 18.53 -16.16 3.66
N VAL A 27 17.73 -15.56 2.78
CA VAL A 27 17.27 -14.18 2.87
C VAL A 27 15.79 -14.17 3.20
N GLN A 28 15.39 -13.44 4.24
CA GLN A 28 13.98 -13.25 4.58
C GLN A 28 13.51 -11.89 4.07
N ALA A 29 12.54 -11.90 3.15
CA ALA A 29 11.86 -10.71 2.65
C ALA A 29 10.50 -10.55 3.36
N ASN A 30 10.23 -9.35 3.86
CA ASN A 30 8.99 -8.97 4.51
C ASN A 30 8.25 -7.97 3.63
N TYR A 31 6.99 -8.25 3.36
CA TYR A 31 6.10 -7.41 2.56
C TYR A 31 4.97 -6.92 3.44
N THR A 32 4.68 -5.63 3.41
CA THR A 32 3.58 -5.01 4.14
C THR A 32 2.72 -4.22 3.16
N ALA A 33 1.45 -4.60 3.01
CA ALA A 33 0.49 -3.87 2.20
C ALA A 33 -0.24 -2.82 3.02
N ARG A 34 -0.34 -1.61 2.47
CA ARG A 34 -1.15 -0.50 2.98
C ARG A 34 -2.14 -0.06 1.91
N LEU A 35 -3.40 0.10 2.28
CA LEU A 35 -4.39 0.69 1.38
C LEU A 35 -4.35 2.22 1.49
N VAL A 36 -4.10 2.88 0.36
CA VAL A 36 -4.12 4.33 0.21
C VAL A 36 -5.39 4.73 -0.50
N VAL A 37 -6.23 5.53 0.17
CA VAL A 37 -7.49 6.02 -0.36
C VAL A 37 -7.40 7.53 -0.61
N SER A 38 -7.49 7.93 -1.87
CA SER A 38 -7.63 9.32 -2.28
C SER A 38 -9.10 9.62 -2.59
N ALA A 39 -9.60 10.75 -2.09
CA ALA A 39 -10.99 11.15 -2.26
C ALA A 39 -11.07 12.65 -2.53
N ARG A 40 -12.00 13.05 -3.40
CA ARG A 40 -12.26 14.46 -3.71
C ARG A 40 -13.74 14.71 -3.94
N THR A 41 -14.24 15.81 -3.39
CA THR A 41 -15.56 16.31 -3.69
C THR A 41 -15.55 16.97 -5.07
N VAL A 42 -16.50 16.60 -5.92
CA VAL A 42 -16.75 17.23 -7.22
C VAL A 42 -18.20 17.69 -7.28
N GLY A 43 -18.49 18.68 -8.12
CA GLY A 43 -19.83 19.25 -8.25
C GLY A 43 -20.05 20.48 -7.34
N ALA A 44 -21.07 21.26 -7.69
CA ALA A 44 -21.38 22.51 -7.00
C ALA A 44 -22.39 22.28 -5.87
N ARG A 45 -22.21 23.02 -4.78
CA ARG A 45 -23.22 23.22 -3.75
C ARG A 45 -23.78 24.62 -3.91
N THR A 46 -25.03 24.74 -4.33
CA THR A 46 -25.70 26.03 -4.52
C THR A 46 -26.90 26.15 -3.57
N PRO A 47 -27.07 27.29 -2.87
CA PRO A 47 -28.23 27.53 -2.02
C PRO A 47 -29.54 27.35 -2.80
N ASN A 48 -30.58 26.83 -2.15
CA ASN A 48 -31.92 26.63 -2.71
C ASN A 48 -31.97 25.72 -3.96
N ARG A 49 -30.95 24.89 -4.18
CA ARG A 49 -30.90 23.86 -5.23
C ARG A 49 -30.57 22.51 -4.61
N MET A 50 -30.97 21.44 -5.30
CA MET A 50 -30.56 20.09 -4.92
C MET A 50 -29.03 19.97 -4.95
N ASP A 51 -28.46 19.31 -3.93
CA ASP A 51 -27.02 19.09 -3.84
C ASP A 51 -26.55 18.23 -5.03
N MET A 52 -25.61 18.78 -5.81
CA MET A 52 -24.99 18.09 -6.94
C MET A 52 -23.60 17.57 -6.61
N GLN A 53 -23.17 17.70 -5.35
CA GLN A 53 -21.88 17.20 -4.91
C GLN A 53 -21.83 15.67 -4.95
N ARG A 54 -20.68 15.17 -5.37
CA ARG A 54 -20.34 13.76 -5.40
C ARG A 54 -18.97 13.59 -4.79
N CYS A 55 -18.81 12.61 -3.92
CA CYS A 55 -17.49 12.17 -3.50
C CYS A 55 -16.98 11.18 -4.54
N LYS A 56 -15.86 11.49 -5.19
CA LYS A 56 -15.14 10.54 -6.04
C LYS A 56 -13.93 10.03 -5.27
N TRP A 57 -13.72 8.72 -5.28
CA TRP A 57 -12.61 8.10 -4.56
C TRP A 57 -11.93 7.02 -5.38
N THR A 58 -10.65 6.83 -5.10
CA THR A 58 -9.81 5.75 -5.64
C THR A 58 -9.02 5.14 -4.50
N ALA A 59 -8.99 3.81 -4.44
CA ALA A 59 -8.20 3.03 -3.51
C ALA A 59 -7.08 2.31 -4.26
N ARG A 60 -5.86 2.38 -3.75
CA ARG A 60 -4.66 1.72 -4.29
C ARG A 60 -3.93 1.01 -3.17
N VAL A 61 -3.30 -0.12 -3.48
CA VAL A 61 -2.40 -0.79 -2.54
C VAL A 61 -0.97 -0.30 -2.76
N GLU A 62 -0.30 0.09 -1.69
CA GLU A 62 1.15 0.25 -1.68
C GLU A 62 1.74 -0.92 -0.91
N ILE A 63 2.79 -1.55 -1.46
CA ILE A 63 3.42 -2.70 -0.85
C ILE A 63 4.86 -2.35 -0.53
N ASP A 64 5.17 -2.26 0.75
CA ASP A 64 6.52 -2.00 1.22
C ASP A 64 7.24 -3.33 1.42
N ARG A 65 8.36 -3.53 0.72
CA ARG A 65 9.27 -4.66 0.89
C ARG A 65 10.48 -4.24 1.69
N SER A 66 10.84 -5.03 2.69
CA SER A 66 12.11 -4.95 3.41
C SER A 66 12.76 -6.32 3.54
N LEU A 67 14.06 -6.37 3.79
CA LEU A 67 14.77 -7.61 4.13
C LEU A 67 15.03 -7.62 5.63
N ALA A 68 14.79 -8.75 6.30
CA ALA A 68 15.04 -8.89 7.73
C ALA A 68 16.53 -8.78 8.04
N HIS A 69 17.35 -9.39 7.18
CA HIS A 69 18.80 -9.43 7.24
C HIS A 69 19.36 -9.32 5.82
N GLY A 70 20.58 -8.77 5.69
CA GLY A 70 21.22 -8.54 4.40
C GLY A 70 21.29 -7.06 4.01
N PRO A 71 21.51 -6.73 2.73
CA PRO A 71 21.64 -5.34 2.29
C PRO A 71 20.33 -4.58 2.49
N ALA A 72 20.43 -3.26 2.69
CA ALA A 72 19.30 -2.36 2.90
C ALA A 72 18.48 -2.14 1.59
N LEU A 73 17.92 -3.22 1.06
CA LEU A 73 17.05 -3.25 -0.12
C LEU A 73 15.60 -3.08 0.33
N ALA A 74 15.24 -1.85 0.70
CA ALA A 74 13.86 -1.47 0.93
C ALA A 74 13.25 -0.83 -0.33
N ARG A 75 12.03 -1.24 -0.69
CA ARG A 75 11.32 -0.71 -1.86
C ARG A 75 9.83 -0.68 -1.61
N THR A 76 9.18 0.39 -2.06
CA THR A 76 7.73 0.42 -2.25
C THR A 76 7.40 -0.04 -3.67
N ILE A 77 6.59 -1.08 -3.77
CA ILE A 77 6.06 -1.62 -5.01
C ILE A 77 4.70 -0.96 -5.22
N ALA A 78 4.64 -0.03 -6.18
CA ALA A 78 3.40 0.58 -6.60
C ALA A 78 2.55 -0.45 -7.35
N THR A 79 1.25 -0.46 -7.07
CA THR A 79 0.31 -1.34 -7.75
C THR A 79 -0.76 -0.54 -8.47
N ASP A 80 -1.48 -1.22 -9.37
CA ASP A 80 -2.64 -0.63 -10.04
C ASP A 80 -3.75 -0.27 -9.03
N PRO A 81 -4.64 0.68 -9.38
CA PRO A 81 -5.80 0.99 -8.56
C PRO A 81 -6.61 -0.27 -8.27
N LEU A 82 -6.84 -0.53 -6.98
CA LEU A 82 -7.60 -1.67 -6.49
C LEU A 82 -9.10 -1.49 -6.77
N ALA A 83 -9.60 -0.29 -6.50
CA ALA A 83 -11.00 0.05 -6.62
C ALA A 83 -11.19 1.56 -6.80
N SER A 84 -12.33 1.94 -7.34
CA SER A 84 -12.78 3.33 -7.36
C SER A 84 -14.29 3.40 -7.25
N GLY A 85 -14.81 4.55 -6.82
CA GLY A 85 -16.24 4.71 -6.64
C GLY A 85 -16.69 6.16 -6.60
N SER A 86 -18.02 6.32 -6.53
CA SER A 86 -18.65 7.61 -6.34
C SER A 86 -19.85 7.51 -5.39
N GLU A 87 -19.87 8.38 -4.39
CA GLU A 87 -20.96 8.51 -3.43
C GLU A 87 -21.69 9.85 -3.61
N SER A 88 -22.97 9.88 -3.25
CA SER A 88 -23.75 11.12 -3.19
C SER A 88 -23.28 11.99 -2.03
N ALA A 89 -23.31 13.31 -2.22
CA ALA A 89 -22.80 14.33 -1.30
C ALA A 89 -21.27 14.51 -1.34
N ALA A 90 -20.79 15.50 -0.60
CA ALA A 90 -19.36 15.77 -0.42
C ALA A 90 -18.65 14.60 0.26
N CYS A 91 -17.33 14.48 0.03
CA CYS A 91 -16.54 13.48 0.72
C CYS A 91 -16.58 13.70 2.24
N PRO A 92 -16.76 12.63 3.04
CA PRO A 92 -16.72 12.74 4.48
C PRO A 92 -15.37 13.29 4.95
N SER A 93 -15.39 14.16 5.96
CA SER A 93 -14.17 14.58 6.65
C SER A 93 -13.73 13.48 7.63
N GLY A 94 -12.42 13.19 7.66
CA GLY A 94 -11.81 12.27 8.60
C GLY A 94 -11.55 10.85 8.09
N ASP A 95 -11.01 10.01 8.96
CA ASP A 95 -10.45 8.70 8.57
C ASP A 95 -11.47 7.57 8.50
N ARG A 96 -12.68 7.76 9.04
CA ARG A 96 -13.72 6.72 9.06
C ARG A 96 -14.04 6.23 7.65
N PHE A 97 -14.22 7.14 6.70
CA PHE A 97 -14.46 6.80 5.30
C PHE A 97 -13.35 5.93 4.69
N ARG A 98 -12.09 6.22 5.00
CA ARG A 98 -10.94 5.43 4.52
C ARG A 98 -10.91 4.05 5.16
N LYS A 99 -11.23 3.95 6.47
CA LYS A 99 -11.35 2.67 7.19
C LYS A 99 -12.47 1.82 6.62
N ASP A 100 -13.64 2.40 6.36
CA ASP A 100 -14.78 1.69 5.77
C ASP A 100 -14.44 1.16 4.36
N ILE A 101 -13.64 1.89 3.57
CA ILE A 101 -13.12 1.38 2.29
C ILE A 101 -12.09 0.26 2.54
N ALA A 102 -11.17 0.43 3.48
CA ALA A 102 -10.16 -0.58 3.78
C ALA A 102 -10.78 -1.91 4.24
N GLU A 103 -11.78 -1.86 5.12
CA GLU A 103 -12.51 -3.03 5.60
C GLU A 103 -13.27 -3.72 4.47
N ARG A 104 -13.99 -2.95 3.62
CA ARG A 104 -14.71 -3.49 2.46
C ARG A 104 -13.81 -4.21 1.46
N HIS A 105 -12.56 -3.77 1.32
CA HIS A 105 -11.63 -4.27 0.30
C HIS A 105 -10.50 -5.15 0.85
N GLN A 106 -10.57 -5.56 2.13
CA GLN A 106 -9.49 -6.32 2.79
C GLN A 106 -9.09 -7.60 2.03
N GLY A 107 -10.06 -8.38 1.54
CA GLY A 107 -9.77 -9.60 0.76
C GLY A 107 -9.04 -9.31 -0.55
N GLN A 108 -9.36 -8.20 -1.23
CA GLN A 108 -8.69 -7.80 -2.46
C GLN A 108 -7.26 -7.31 -2.18
N VAL A 109 -7.03 -6.62 -1.05
CA VAL A 109 -5.68 -6.23 -0.60
C VAL A 109 -4.80 -7.46 -0.40
N GLN A 110 -5.31 -8.51 0.25
CA GLN A 110 -4.56 -9.76 0.45
C GLN A 110 -4.22 -10.46 -0.87
N ALA A 111 -5.18 -10.52 -1.80
CA ALA A 111 -4.95 -11.10 -3.12
C ALA A 111 -3.90 -10.32 -3.93
N GLN A 112 -3.96 -8.99 -3.90
CA GLN A 112 -3.00 -8.11 -4.57
C GLN A 112 -1.60 -8.20 -3.93
N LEU A 113 -1.52 -8.34 -2.60
CA LEU A 113 -0.26 -8.60 -1.89
C LEU A 113 0.37 -9.91 -2.36
N ALA A 114 -0.39 -11.01 -2.39
CA ALA A 114 0.12 -12.30 -2.84
C ALA A 114 0.59 -12.25 -4.31
N ALA A 115 -0.15 -11.59 -5.19
CA ALA A 115 0.23 -11.41 -6.58
C ALA A 115 1.52 -10.59 -6.73
N ALA A 116 1.66 -9.48 -5.98
CA ALA A 116 2.84 -8.66 -6.01
C ALA A 116 4.08 -9.40 -5.47
N VAL A 117 3.95 -10.16 -4.38
CA VAL A 117 5.04 -11.00 -3.86
C VAL A 117 5.52 -12.00 -4.91
N ALA A 118 4.59 -12.65 -5.63
CA ALA A 118 4.94 -13.59 -6.68
C ALA A 118 5.67 -12.91 -7.85
N GLN A 119 5.20 -11.72 -8.27
CA GLN A 119 5.79 -10.94 -9.36
C GLN A 119 7.16 -10.35 -8.99
N ASP A 120 7.36 -9.99 -7.74
CA ASP A 120 8.57 -9.34 -7.23
C ASP A 120 9.76 -10.30 -7.06
N ARG A 121 9.53 -11.62 -7.09
CA ARG A 121 10.58 -12.62 -6.85
C ARG A 121 11.78 -12.48 -7.80
N ALA A 122 11.54 -12.33 -9.09
CA ALA A 122 12.62 -12.22 -10.07
C ALA A 122 13.38 -10.87 -9.95
N PRO A 123 12.71 -9.71 -9.85
CA PRO A 123 13.36 -8.44 -9.51
C PRO A 123 14.21 -8.50 -8.24
N LEU A 124 13.69 -9.09 -7.16
CA LEU A 124 14.43 -9.21 -5.90
C LEU A 124 15.70 -10.04 -6.04
N LEU A 125 15.65 -11.18 -6.73
CA LEU A 125 16.84 -12.00 -6.98
C LEU A 125 17.90 -11.24 -7.76
N ALA A 126 17.50 -10.48 -8.79
CA ALA A 126 18.41 -9.65 -9.57
C ALA A 126 19.04 -8.53 -8.71
N GLU A 127 18.27 -7.91 -7.81
CA GLU A 127 18.79 -6.91 -6.87
C GLU A 127 19.83 -7.50 -5.91
N LEU A 128 19.58 -8.72 -5.40
CA LEU A 128 20.53 -9.43 -4.54
C LEU A 128 21.83 -9.79 -5.28
N ASP A 129 21.73 -10.28 -6.52
CA ASP A 129 22.90 -10.56 -7.37
C ASP A 129 23.73 -9.30 -7.63
N MET A 130 23.08 -8.16 -7.91
CA MET A 130 23.75 -6.88 -8.12
C MET A 130 24.55 -6.46 -6.88
N VAL A 131 23.94 -6.51 -5.69
CA VAL A 131 24.64 -6.15 -4.45
C VAL A 131 25.81 -7.08 -4.17
N ARG A 132 25.63 -8.39 -4.38
CA ARG A 132 26.71 -9.36 -4.19
C ARG A 132 27.89 -9.07 -5.12
N ASN A 133 27.62 -8.82 -6.40
CA ASN A 133 28.65 -8.52 -7.38
C ASN A 133 29.41 -7.23 -7.04
N LEU A 134 28.72 -6.22 -6.48
CA LEU A 134 29.37 -5.00 -5.98
C LEU A 134 30.26 -5.26 -4.76
N ALA A 135 29.87 -6.18 -3.88
CA ALA A 135 30.65 -6.52 -2.68
C ALA A 135 31.85 -7.44 -2.95
N SER A 136 31.88 -8.14 -4.10
CA SER A 136 32.98 -9.02 -4.51
C SER A 136 34.07 -8.34 -5.34
N ASN A 137 33.91 -7.05 -5.66
CA ASN A 137 34.94 -6.21 -6.29
C ASN A 137 35.67 -5.37 -5.25
#